data_AF-A0A661D0D7-F1
#
_entry.id   AF-A0A661D0D7-F1
#
_cell.length_a   1.000
_cell.length_b   1.000
_cell.length_c   1.000
_cell.angle_alpha   90.00
_cell.angle_beta   90.00
_cell.angle_gamma   90.00
#
_symmetry.space_group_name_H-M   'P 1'
#
loop_
_entity.id
_entity.type
_entity.pdbx_description
1 polymer ?
#
loop_
_entity_poly.entity_id
_entity_poly.type
_entity_poly.pdbx_seq_one_letter_code
_entity_poly.pdbx_strand_id
1 'polypeptide(L)'
;MENESLEIEGFKFLGCTLWTDFKLLGQPHIAAFDAQQWMMDYKKIRVSPNQTALFHAQSLKWLQNELLNGSQQKTIVITHHAPSIRSIPLSDRLYSLSAAFASPLDDFVINAGANLWIHGHIHHTLDYQLGNTRVICNPKGYPDEMLFNTVNRSPNFSLGCSKINLGLLLAYLAD
;
A
#
# COMPACT_ATOMS: atom_id res chain seq x y z
N MET A 1 -11.67 -1.06 5.78
CA MET A 1 -12.16 -0.16 4.72
C MET A 1 -11.75 -0.73 3.38
N GLU A 2 -12.72 -1.05 2.54
CA GLU A 2 -12.47 -1.52 1.17
C GLU A 2 -13.17 -0.59 0.19
N ASN A 3 -12.41 0.28 -0.46
CA ASN A 3 -12.90 1.32 -1.36
C ASN A 3 -13.86 2.31 -0.66
N GLU A 4 -13.45 2.77 0.52
CA GLU A 4 -14.21 3.73 1.33
C GLU A 4 -13.39 5.00 1.56
N SER A 5 -14.11 6.13 1.68
CA SER A 5 -13.52 7.41 2.04
C SER A 5 -14.06 7.90 3.39
N LEU A 6 -13.23 8.63 4.11
CA LEU A 6 -13.56 9.23 5.40
C LEU A 6 -12.96 10.63 5.47
N GLU A 7 -13.73 11.60 5.96
CA GLU A 7 -13.24 12.95 6.20
C GLU A 7 -13.15 13.24 7.70
N ILE A 8 -11.97 13.66 8.16
CA ILE A 8 -11.72 14.04 9.56
C ILE A 8 -10.94 15.36 9.56
N GLU A 9 -11.46 16.38 10.22
CA GLU A 9 -10.80 17.69 10.38
C GLU A 9 -10.32 18.31 9.05
N GLY A 10 -11.06 18.05 7.96
CA GLY A 10 -10.75 18.52 6.61
C GLY A 10 -9.68 17.71 5.87
N PHE A 11 -9.20 16.60 6.45
CA PHE A 11 -8.39 15.60 5.75
C PHE A 11 -9.27 14.51 5.17
N LYS A 12 -9.03 14.15 3.91
CA LYS A 12 -9.71 13.06 3.20
C LYS A 12 -8.84 11.82 3.25
N PHE A 13 -9.35 10.76 3.85
CA PHE A 13 -8.71 9.45 3.91
C PHE A 13 -9.36 8.53 2.89
N LEU A 14 -8.55 7.90 2.04
CA LEU A 14 -9.00 6.92 1.03
C LEU A 14 -8.41 5.57 1.39
N GLY A 15 -9.26 4.59 1.72
CA GLY A 15 -8.83 3.26 2.18
C GLY A 15 -9.25 2.14 1.24
N CYS A 16 -8.31 1.30 0.81
CA CYS A 16 -8.61 0.04 0.13
C CYS A 16 -7.51 -1.01 0.34
N THR A 17 -7.78 -2.28 0.11
CA THR A 17 -6.73 -3.32 0.15
C THR A 17 -5.72 -3.13 -1.01
N LEU A 18 -6.16 -2.48 -2.08
CA LEU A 18 -5.50 -2.33 -3.38
C LEU A 18 -5.26 -3.65 -4.11
N TRP A 19 -5.03 -4.76 -3.41
CA TRP A 19 -4.67 -6.06 -3.99
C TRP A 19 -3.50 -5.93 -4.99
N THR A 20 -3.19 -7.00 -5.71
CA THR A 20 -2.11 -7.01 -6.70
C THR A 20 -2.62 -7.38 -8.08
N ASP A 21 -2.07 -6.72 -9.10
CA ASP A 21 -2.21 -7.08 -10.52
C ASP A 21 -1.08 -7.98 -11.03
N PHE A 22 -0.09 -8.28 -10.19
CA PHE A 22 1.12 -9.07 -10.49
C PHE A 22 2.03 -8.48 -11.57
N LYS A 23 1.86 -7.22 -11.96
CA LYS A 23 2.57 -6.66 -13.13
C LYS A 23 3.91 -6.02 -12.80
N LEU A 24 4.32 -5.99 -11.53
CA LEU A 24 5.52 -5.28 -11.06
C LEU A 24 6.78 -5.55 -11.89
N LEU A 25 6.99 -6.82 -12.27
CA LEU A 25 8.15 -7.28 -13.02
C LEU A 25 7.83 -7.62 -14.49
N GLY A 26 6.63 -7.26 -14.98
CA GLY A 26 6.20 -7.52 -16.35
C GLY A 26 5.86 -8.99 -16.66
N GLN A 27 5.82 -9.87 -15.66
CA GLN A 27 5.56 -11.30 -15.82
C GLN A 27 4.39 -11.79 -14.93
N PRO A 28 3.16 -11.27 -15.14
CA PRO A 28 2.04 -11.51 -14.22
C PRO A 28 1.65 -12.98 -14.09
N HIS A 29 1.78 -13.79 -15.15
CA HIS A 29 1.46 -15.22 -15.09
C HIS A 29 2.40 -16.01 -14.17
N ILE A 30 3.70 -15.69 -14.17
CA ILE A 30 4.69 -16.35 -13.32
C ILE A 30 4.46 -15.93 -11.86
N ALA A 31 4.32 -14.63 -11.62
CA ALA A 31 4.05 -14.11 -10.28
C ALA A 31 2.73 -14.62 -9.69
N ALA A 32 1.66 -14.67 -10.48
CA ALA A 32 0.37 -15.20 -10.05
C ALA A 32 0.45 -16.70 -9.72
N PHE A 33 1.17 -17.48 -10.54
CA PHE A 33 1.40 -18.89 -10.28
C PHE A 33 2.16 -19.09 -8.97
N ASP A 34 3.30 -18.39 -8.79
CA ASP A 34 4.11 -18.50 -7.58
C ASP A 34 3.33 -18.06 -6.34
N ALA A 35 2.57 -16.96 -6.42
CA ALA A 35 1.73 -16.50 -5.33
C ALA A 35 0.71 -17.57 -4.91
N GLN A 36 0.04 -18.21 -5.88
CA GLN A 36 -0.90 -19.29 -5.61
C GLN A 36 -0.24 -20.51 -4.94
N GLN A 37 1.00 -20.85 -5.35
CA GLN A 37 1.72 -22.00 -4.79
C GLN A 37 2.28 -21.72 -3.40
N TRP A 38 2.78 -20.51 -3.14
CA TRP A 38 3.66 -20.24 -2.01
C TRP A 38 3.06 -19.34 -0.94
N MET A 39 2.16 -18.40 -1.29
CA MET A 39 1.61 -17.46 -0.30
C MET A 39 0.44 -18.06 0.48
N MET A 40 0.48 -17.86 1.80
CA MET A 40 -0.57 -18.33 2.70
C MET A 40 -1.91 -17.65 2.45
N ASP A 41 -1.91 -16.42 1.94
CA ASP A 41 -3.10 -15.64 1.63
C ASP A 41 -4.00 -16.39 0.63
N TYR A 42 -3.43 -16.88 -0.47
CA TYR A 42 -4.16 -17.68 -1.47
C TYR A 42 -4.56 -19.06 -0.95
N LYS A 43 -3.85 -19.59 0.07
CA LYS A 43 -4.20 -20.88 0.71
C LYS A 43 -5.32 -20.76 1.74
N LYS A 44 -5.35 -19.66 2.50
CA LYS A 44 -6.28 -19.45 3.64
C LYS A 44 -7.51 -18.66 3.27
N ILE A 45 -7.36 -17.56 2.52
CA ILE A 45 -8.45 -16.64 2.15
C ILE A 45 -9.32 -17.23 1.03
N ARG A 46 -8.83 -18.29 0.34
CA ARG A 46 -9.52 -18.97 -0.78
C ARG A 46 -9.88 -18.03 -1.92
N VAL A 47 -9.09 -16.97 -2.11
CA VAL A 47 -9.14 -16.09 -3.27
C VAL A 47 -8.17 -16.61 -4.34
N SER A 48 -8.47 -16.39 -5.62
CA SER A 48 -7.58 -16.72 -6.73
C SER A 48 -6.79 -15.51 -7.22
N PRO A 49 -5.61 -15.69 -7.84
CA PRO A 49 -4.86 -14.59 -8.45
C PRO A 49 -5.69 -13.75 -9.45
N ASN A 50 -6.57 -14.40 -10.21
CA ASN A 50 -7.45 -13.70 -11.13
C ASN A 50 -8.43 -12.78 -10.39
N GLN A 51 -8.97 -13.21 -9.24
CA GLN A 51 -9.84 -12.38 -8.42
C GLN A 51 -9.09 -11.19 -7.82
N THR A 52 -7.88 -11.40 -7.28
CA THR A 52 -7.10 -10.29 -6.70
C THR A 52 -6.71 -9.26 -7.75
N ALA A 53 -6.41 -9.68 -8.98
CA ALA A 53 -6.17 -8.76 -10.10
C ALA A 53 -7.44 -7.97 -10.50
N LEU A 54 -8.62 -8.59 -10.42
CA LEU A 54 -9.89 -7.90 -10.65
C LEU A 54 -10.19 -6.88 -9.54
N PHE A 55 -9.99 -7.25 -8.27
CA PHE A 55 -10.16 -6.34 -7.14
C PHE A 55 -9.18 -5.17 -7.23
N HIS A 56 -7.95 -5.42 -7.64
CA HIS A 56 -6.97 -4.36 -7.89
C HIS A 56 -7.45 -3.35 -8.93
N ALA A 57 -7.95 -3.82 -10.07
CA ALA A 57 -8.49 -2.93 -11.10
C ALA A 57 -9.69 -2.10 -10.59
N GLN A 58 -10.55 -2.71 -9.76
CA GLN A 58 -11.69 -2.02 -9.14
C GLN A 58 -11.23 -0.94 -8.15
N SER A 59 -10.32 -1.27 -7.23
CA SER A 59 -9.77 -0.33 -6.27
C SER A 59 -9.01 0.81 -6.94
N LEU A 60 -8.22 0.53 -7.98
CA LEU A 60 -7.49 1.55 -8.71
C LEU A 60 -8.44 2.52 -9.43
N LYS A 61 -9.50 2.00 -10.05
CA LYS A 61 -10.54 2.84 -10.68
C LYS A 61 -11.28 3.69 -9.65
N TRP A 62 -11.59 3.11 -8.49
CA TRP A 62 -12.22 3.86 -7.39
C TRP A 62 -11.30 4.97 -6.87
N LEU A 63 -10.02 4.67 -6.60
CA LEU A 63 -9.02 5.67 -6.19
C LEU A 63 -8.90 6.79 -7.20
N GLN A 64 -8.82 6.46 -8.50
CA GLN A 64 -8.80 7.46 -9.57
C GLN A 64 -9.97 8.44 -9.46
N ASN A 65 -11.19 7.93 -9.28
CA ASN A 65 -12.38 8.77 -9.16
C ASN A 65 -12.36 9.62 -7.88
N GLU A 66 -11.94 9.04 -6.75
CA GLU A 66 -11.90 9.76 -5.47
C GLU A 66 -10.82 10.84 -5.43
N LEU A 67 -9.70 10.64 -6.14
CA LEU A 67 -8.61 11.60 -6.22
C LEU A 67 -8.92 12.78 -7.15
N LEU A 68 -9.84 12.62 -8.11
CA LEU A 68 -10.39 13.74 -8.89
C LEU A 68 -11.25 14.68 -8.03
N ASN A 69 -11.83 14.17 -6.95
CA ASN A 69 -12.81 14.87 -6.12
C ASN A 69 -12.22 15.26 -4.77
N GLY A 70 -11.61 16.45 -4.66
CA GLY A 70 -11.21 17.02 -3.38
C GLY A 70 -10.01 17.95 -3.43
N SER A 71 -9.64 18.50 -2.27
CA SER A 71 -8.40 19.26 -2.12
C SER A 71 -7.21 18.29 -2.02
N GLN A 72 -6.43 18.21 -3.10
CA GLN A 72 -5.24 17.36 -3.20
C GLN A 72 -4.32 17.46 -1.97
N GLN A 73 -4.12 18.67 -1.45
CA GLN A 73 -3.22 18.96 -0.32
C GLN A 73 -3.66 18.41 1.06
N LYS A 74 -4.84 17.78 1.14
CA LYS A 74 -5.34 17.17 2.38
C LYS A 74 -5.77 15.71 2.18
N THR A 75 -5.34 15.09 1.08
CA THR A 75 -5.69 13.69 0.79
C THR A 75 -4.59 12.75 1.27
N ILE A 76 -5.03 11.72 2.00
CA ILE A 76 -4.20 10.62 2.52
C ILE A 76 -4.75 9.32 1.94
N VAL A 77 -3.89 8.58 1.23
CA VAL A 77 -4.23 7.26 0.69
C VAL A 77 -3.67 6.19 1.60
N ILE A 78 -4.46 5.16 1.90
CA ILE A 78 -4.07 4.04 2.74
C ILE A 78 -4.39 2.75 1.99
N THR A 79 -3.35 1.95 1.74
CA THR A 79 -3.48 0.67 1.04
C THR A 79 -2.88 -0.49 1.80
N HIS A 80 -3.36 -1.72 1.59
CA HIS A 80 -2.64 -2.89 2.12
C HIS A 80 -1.39 -3.16 1.28
N HIS A 81 -1.57 -3.33 -0.04
CA HIS A 81 -0.48 -3.59 -0.98
C HIS A 81 0.26 -2.30 -1.36
N ALA A 82 1.53 -2.43 -1.72
CA ALA A 82 2.38 -1.29 -2.02
C ALA A 82 2.20 -0.78 -3.47
N PRO A 83 2.33 0.54 -3.70
CA PRO A 83 2.11 1.11 -5.02
C PRO A 83 3.39 1.16 -5.89
N SER A 84 4.53 0.68 -5.38
CA SER A 84 5.81 0.81 -6.12
C SER A 84 6.82 -0.25 -5.69
N ILE A 85 7.67 -0.64 -6.64
CA ILE A 85 8.83 -1.50 -6.41
C ILE A 85 9.80 -0.90 -5.38
N ARG A 86 9.76 0.41 -5.18
CA ARG A 86 10.58 1.10 -4.18
C ARG A 86 10.28 0.63 -2.75
N SER A 87 9.08 0.11 -2.53
CA SER A 87 8.69 -0.53 -1.28
C SER A 87 9.29 -1.92 -1.07
N ILE A 88 9.79 -2.57 -2.11
CA ILE A 88 10.38 -3.91 -2.02
C ILE A 88 11.88 -3.78 -1.66
N PRO A 89 12.40 -4.55 -0.67
CA PRO A 89 13.82 -4.62 -0.38
C PRO A 89 14.64 -4.96 -1.62
N LEU A 90 15.82 -4.36 -1.79
CA LEU A 90 16.65 -4.54 -2.98
C LEU A 90 17.00 -6.01 -3.27
N SER A 91 17.20 -6.81 -2.22
CA SER A 91 17.46 -8.26 -2.32
C SER A 91 16.31 -9.02 -2.96
N ASP A 92 15.09 -8.50 -2.88
CA ASP A 92 13.89 -9.25 -3.20
C ASP A 92 13.26 -8.82 -4.53
N ARG A 93 13.68 -7.66 -5.08
CA ARG A 93 13.12 -7.05 -6.30
C ARG A 93 13.18 -7.92 -7.55
N LEU A 94 13.99 -8.97 -7.55
CA LEU A 94 14.13 -9.88 -8.68
C LEU A 94 13.27 -11.14 -8.55
N TYR A 95 12.68 -11.41 -7.38
CA TYR A 95 11.79 -12.54 -7.21
C TYR A 95 10.40 -12.23 -7.74
N SER A 96 9.83 -13.15 -8.51
CA SER A 96 8.46 -13.10 -9.04
C SER A 96 7.42 -12.81 -7.95
N LEU A 97 7.58 -13.40 -6.77
CA LEU A 97 6.69 -13.18 -5.61
C LEU A 97 6.63 -11.72 -5.17
N SER A 98 7.64 -10.89 -5.43
CA SER A 98 7.60 -9.45 -5.13
C SER A 98 6.46 -8.73 -5.83
N ALA A 99 6.05 -9.22 -7.01
CA ALA A 99 4.89 -8.70 -7.72
C ALA A 99 3.56 -9.03 -7.03
N ALA A 100 3.54 -9.94 -6.05
CA ALA A 100 2.36 -10.16 -5.23
C ALA A 100 2.21 -9.11 -4.12
N PHE A 101 3.28 -8.40 -3.75
CA PHE A 101 3.28 -7.41 -2.67
C PHE A 101 3.13 -5.96 -3.17
N ALA A 102 3.59 -5.67 -4.39
CA ALA A 102 3.56 -4.34 -4.97
C ALA A 102 3.12 -4.36 -6.44
N SER A 103 2.54 -3.25 -6.90
CA SER A 103 2.21 -2.98 -8.30
C SER A 103 3.02 -1.81 -8.86
N PRO A 104 3.21 -1.71 -10.20
CA PRO A 104 4.01 -0.65 -10.81
C PRO A 104 3.19 0.63 -10.98
N LEU A 105 2.81 1.28 -9.88
CA LEU A 105 1.93 2.45 -9.87
C LEU A 105 2.67 3.77 -9.61
N ASP A 106 3.99 3.82 -9.79
CA ASP A 106 4.80 5.04 -9.56
C ASP A 106 4.21 6.27 -10.28
N ASP A 107 3.89 6.16 -11.57
CA ASP A 107 3.29 7.26 -12.34
C ASP A 107 1.90 7.66 -11.82
N PHE A 108 1.10 6.67 -11.39
CA PHE A 108 -0.20 6.96 -10.80
C PHE A 108 -0.06 7.75 -9.50
N VAL A 109 0.85 7.33 -8.61
CA VAL A 109 1.12 8.03 -7.34
C VAL A 109 1.64 9.44 -7.58
N ILE A 110 2.59 9.61 -8.52
CA ILE A 110 3.15 10.93 -8.86
C ILE A 110 2.04 11.92 -9.27
N ASN A 111 1.02 11.44 -10.00
CA ASN A 111 -0.07 12.25 -10.53
C ASN A 111 -1.33 12.27 -9.65
N ALA A 112 -1.37 11.48 -8.56
CA ALA A 112 -2.53 11.34 -7.69
C ALA A 112 -2.87 12.62 -6.91
N GLY A 113 -1.87 13.48 -6.66
CA GLY A 113 -2.03 14.71 -5.88
C GLY A 113 -2.18 14.48 -4.37
N ALA A 114 -2.13 13.24 -3.87
CA ALA A 114 -2.13 12.96 -2.43
C ALA A 114 -0.83 13.39 -1.76
N ASN A 115 -0.87 13.93 -0.54
CA ASN A 115 0.34 14.30 0.21
C ASN A 115 1.04 13.09 0.80
N LEU A 116 0.26 12.09 1.19
CA LEU A 116 0.72 10.94 1.94
C LEU A 116 0.04 9.68 1.42
N TRP A 117 0.85 8.66 1.18
CA TRP A 117 0.43 7.31 0.88
C TRP A 117 1.00 6.36 1.93
N ILE A 118 0.15 5.68 2.68
CA ILE A 118 0.56 4.70 3.69
C ILE A 118 0.23 3.32 3.16
N HIS A 119 1.16 2.38 3.30
CA HIS A 119 0.87 0.98 3.02
C HIS A 119 1.49 0.02 4.03
N GLY A 120 1.12 -1.24 3.93
CA GLY A 120 1.65 -2.34 4.73
C GLY A 120 2.12 -3.49 3.86
N HIS A 121 1.82 -4.71 4.33
CA HIS A 121 2.10 -6.03 3.73
C HIS A 121 3.58 -6.39 3.55
N ILE A 122 4.43 -5.41 3.33
CA ILE A 122 5.88 -5.58 3.25
C ILE A 122 6.42 -5.37 4.66
N HIS A 123 7.01 -6.41 5.25
CA HIS A 123 7.47 -6.43 6.64
C HIS A 123 8.76 -5.61 6.87
N HIS A 124 8.90 -4.49 6.17
CA HIS A 124 9.98 -3.53 6.29
C HIS A 124 9.43 -2.12 6.43
N THR A 125 10.00 -1.33 7.35
CA THR A 125 9.67 0.09 7.45
C THR A 125 10.41 0.87 6.37
N LEU A 126 9.68 1.68 5.60
CA LEU A 126 10.22 2.47 4.50
C LEU A 126 9.58 3.85 4.48
N ASP A 127 10.34 4.85 4.07
CA ASP A 127 9.89 6.24 3.93
C ASP A 127 10.59 6.85 2.72
N TYR A 128 9.81 7.17 1.68
CA TYR A 128 10.36 7.66 0.42
C TYR A 128 9.38 8.58 -0.31
N GLN A 129 9.88 9.28 -1.33
CA GLN A 129 9.12 10.28 -2.07
C GLN A 129 8.86 9.84 -3.52
N LEU A 130 7.60 9.93 -3.98
CA LEU A 130 7.20 9.80 -5.39
C LEU A 130 6.51 11.10 -5.83
N GLY A 131 7.20 11.91 -6.64
CA GLY A 131 6.73 13.25 -6.98
C GLY A 131 6.51 14.08 -5.70
N ASN A 132 5.31 14.60 -5.51
CA ASN A 132 4.93 15.35 -4.29
C ASN A 132 4.29 14.46 -3.20
N THR A 133 4.09 13.17 -3.46
CA THR A 133 3.52 12.22 -2.51
C THR A 133 4.61 11.53 -1.69
N ARG A 134 4.55 11.68 -0.36
CA ARG A 134 5.37 10.87 0.56
C ARG A 134 4.74 9.49 0.70
N VAL A 135 5.53 8.44 0.57
CA VAL A 135 5.08 7.05 0.71
C VAL A 135 5.75 6.44 1.94
N ILE A 136 4.94 5.87 2.83
CA ILE A 136 5.40 5.23 4.07
C ILE A 136 4.90 3.79 4.11
N CYS A 137 5.83 2.85 4.33
CA CYS A 137 5.50 1.51 4.77
C CYS A 137 5.60 1.46 6.29
N ASN A 138 4.48 1.22 6.98
CA ASN A 138 4.46 1.06 8.44
C ASN A 138 3.79 -0.27 8.78
N PRO A 139 4.45 -1.41 8.51
CA PRO A 139 3.86 -2.71 8.76
C PRO A 139 3.71 -2.92 10.27
N LYS A 140 2.58 -3.50 10.69
CA LYS A 140 2.37 -3.94 12.07
C LYS A 140 3.41 -4.99 12.50
N GLY A 141 3.89 -5.80 11.55
CA GLY A 141 4.77 -6.95 11.78
C GLY A 141 4.07 -8.08 12.55
N TYR A 142 4.54 -9.31 12.43
CA TYR A 142 4.18 -10.37 13.39
C TYR A 142 4.98 -10.17 14.71
N PRO A 143 4.46 -10.61 15.87
CA PRO A 143 5.16 -10.47 17.16
C PRO A 143 6.57 -11.08 17.17
N ASP A 144 6.83 -12.01 16.25
CA ASP A 144 8.05 -12.80 16.17
C ASP A 144 9.05 -12.26 15.13
N GLU A 145 8.68 -11.19 14.41
CA GLU A 145 9.51 -10.63 13.34
C GLU A 145 10.42 -9.50 13.84
N MET A 146 11.71 -9.67 13.60
CA MET A 146 12.71 -8.62 13.79
C MET A 146 12.52 -7.56 12.69
N LEU A 147 11.81 -6.48 13.00
CA LEU A 147 11.70 -5.31 12.12
C LEU A 147 13.09 -4.66 11.96
N PHE A 148 13.72 -4.82 10.81
CA PHE A 148 14.95 -4.12 10.48
C PHE A 148 14.64 -2.63 10.24
N ASN A 149 15.00 -1.79 11.21
CA ASN A 149 14.86 -0.34 11.14
C ASN A 149 15.95 0.27 10.24
N THR A 150 15.65 0.46 8.95
CA THR A 150 16.38 1.43 8.11
C THR A 150 15.68 2.77 8.17
N VAL A 151 15.80 3.49 9.29
CA VAL A 151 15.23 4.84 9.44
C VAL A 151 16.35 5.88 9.51
N ASN A 152 16.54 6.62 8.41
CA ASN A 152 16.99 8.00 8.51
C ASN A 152 15.81 8.78 9.11
N ARG A 153 15.85 9.01 10.42
CA ARG A 153 14.83 9.80 11.12
C ARG A 153 14.93 11.24 10.66
N SER A 154 14.07 11.67 9.75
CA SER A 154 13.77 13.09 9.60
C SER A 154 12.97 13.54 10.84
N PRO A 155 13.41 14.58 11.56
CA PRO A 155 12.73 15.04 12.76
C PRO A 155 11.46 15.81 12.39
N ASN A 156 10.40 15.52 13.12
CA ASN A 156 9.18 16.32 13.30
C ASN A 156 8.12 16.25 12.19
N PHE A 157 7.16 15.35 12.38
CA PHE A 157 5.76 15.64 12.06
C PHE A 157 4.94 15.52 13.34
N SER A 158 4.71 16.64 14.04
CA SER A 158 3.71 16.74 15.09
C SER A 158 2.42 17.22 14.46
N LEU A 159 1.48 16.31 14.22
CA LEU A 159 0.08 16.69 14.05
C LEU A 159 -0.40 17.23 15.40
N GLY A 160 -0.56 18.55 15.49
CA GLY A 160 -1.08 19.27 16.65
C GLY A 160 -2.58 19.08 16.87
N CYS A 161 -3.08 17.86 16.67
CA CYS A 161 -4.43 17.46 17.04
C CYS A 161 -4.37 16.08 17.68
N SER A 162 -5.13 15.91 18.76
CA SER A 162 -5.22 14.72 19.61
C SER A 162 -5.04 13.38 18.87
N LYS A 163 -3.87 12.76 19.07
CA LYS A 163 -3.55 11.32 18.93
C LYS A 163 -4.40 10.53 17.92
N ILE A 164 -4.23 10.77 16.63
CA ILE A 164 -4.57 9.74 15.62
C ILE A 164 -3.47 8.68 15.68
N ASN A 165 -3.74 7.55 16.31
CA ASN A 165 -2.83 6.41 16.32
C ASN A 165 -2.89 5.72 14.94
N LEU A 166 -1.92 6.01 14.07
CA LEU A 166 -1.80 5.36 12.75
C LEU A 166 -1.79 3.82 12.85
N GLY A 167 -1.28 3.26 13.96
CA GLY A 167 -1.33 1.82 14.22
C GLY A 167 -2.75 1.29 14.40
N LEU A 168 -3.68 2.08 14.94
CA LEU A 168 -5.09 1.72 15.05
C LEU A 168 -5.80 1.77 13.69
N LEU A 169 -5.47 2.79 12.87
CA LEU A 169 -6.04 2.95 11.54
C LEU A 169 -5.59 1.83 10.59
N LEU A 170 -4.33 1.41 10.68
CA LEU A 170 -3.79 0.27 9.92
C LEU A 170 -4.30 -1.08 10.46
N ALA A 171 -4.54 -1.20 11.77
CA ALA A 171 -5.14 -2.41 12.34
C ALA A 171 -6.59 -2.63 11.87
N TYR A 172 -7.35 -1.55 11.61
CA TYR A 172 -8.71 -1.62 11.08
C TYR A 172 -8.81 -2.03 9.61
N LEU A 173 -7.67 -2.19 8.92
CA LEU A 173 -7.58 -2.57 7.51
C LEU A 173 -6.93 -3.95 7.29
N ALA A 174 -6.46 -4.60 8.36
CA ALA A 174 -5.73 -5.86 8.31
C ALA A 174 -6.57 -7.09 8.68
N ASP A 175 -7.89 -6.92 8.93
CA ASP A 175 -8.86 -7.99 9.20
C ASP A 175 -9.96 -8.01 8.12
#